data_AF-W2ETV9-F1
#
_entry.id   AF-W2ETV9-F1
#
_cell.length_a   1.000
_cell.length_b   1.000
_cell.length_c   1.000
_cell.angle_alpha   90.00
_cell.angle_beta   90.00
_cell.angle_gamma   90.00
#
_symmetry.space_group_name_H-M   'P 1'
#
loop_
_entity.id
_entity.type
_entity.pdbx_description
1 polymer ?
#
loop_
_entity_poly.entity_id
_entity_poly.type
_entity_poly.pdbx_seq_one_letter_code
_entity_poly.pdbx_strand_id
1 'polypeptide(L)'
;MGESITFWVLAVVSVVAALGLVFSRRAVYSALMLGVVMLSLAVLYAVQDAPFLAAVQIIVYTGAVMMLFLFVLMLVGVDSSDSLVETIRGQRFWAIVAGLAFAALLAFGIGNAFVAAPKGLTAATQGGNVPSLAQLIFTRHVFAFEVTSALLITAALGAMVLAHRERTAPKATQRDLSRQRFVAFGRTGKNPAPLPGPGTYARHNAIDMPALLPDGGVSPLSVNRYIARHEAEEGTLPPEIARVLEQDDLERRSNGHSTPTLAEDARSGPDTEPLIEDEDDEAAPHDQPDEAVTAGRIAPRPRSEEDGK
;
A
#
# COMPACT_ATOMS: atom_id res chain seq x y z
N MET A 1 5.68 28.92 -40.13
CA MET A 1 7.01 28.74 -39.50
C MET A 1 6.91 28.43 -38.01
N GLY A 2 6.12 29.17 -37.22
CA GLY A 2 5.94 28.88 -35.79
C GLY A 2 5.43 27.47 -35.50
N GLU A 3 4.42 27.00 -36.22
CA GLU A 3 3.88 25.63 -36.10
C GLU A 3 4.93 24.52 -36.26
N SER A 4 5.73 24.57 -37.33
CA SER A 4 6.76 23.54 -37.59
C SER A 4 7.86 23.54 -36.54
N ILE A 5 8.23 24.71 -36.02
CA ILE A 5 9.21 24.83 -34.92
C ILE A 5 8.62 24.22 -33.65
N THR A 6 7.39 24.60 -33.28
CA THR A 6 6.68 24.04 -32.12
C THR A 6 6.56 22.52 -32.22
N PHE A 7 6.23 22.00 -33.40
CA PHE A 7 6.18 20.57 -33.66
C PHE A 7 7.51 19.88 -33.37
N TRP A 8 8.61 20.32 -33.98
CA TRP A 8 9.91 19.66 -33.81
C TRP A 8 10.44 19.75 -32.37
N VAL A 9 10.23 20.88 -31.71
CA VAL A 9 10.61 21.04 -30.29
C VAL A 9 9.83 20.07 -29.41
N LEU A 10 8.49 20.05 -29.53
CA LEU A 10 7.64 19.17 -28.72
C LEU A 10 7.81 17.68 -29.08
N ALA A 11 8.09 17.36 -30.34
CA ALA A 11 8.38 15.99 -30.76
C ALA A 11 9.64 15.47 -30.05
N VAL A 12 10.73 16.24 -30.04
CA VAL A 12 11.96 15.86 -29.33
C VAL A 12 11.72 15.77 -27.82
N VAL A 13 11.05 16.76 -27.22
CA VAL A 13 10.75 16.77 -25.78
C VAL A 13 9.89 15.56 -25.39
N SER A 14 8.85 15.24 -26.16
CA SER A 14 7.97 14.10 -25.89
C SER A 14 8.69 12.76 -26.04
N VAL A 15 9.55 12.59 -27.03
CA VAL A 15 10.37 11.37 -27.17
C VAL A 15 11.36 11.22 -26.02
N VAL A 16 12.07 12.29 -25.65
CA VAL A 16 13.01 12.25 -24.51
C VAL A 16 12.27 11.94 -23.21
N ALA A 17 11.10 12.54 -22.98
CA ALA A 17 10.27 12.24 -21.81
C ALA A 17 9.76 10.78 -21.83
N ALA A 18 9.33 10.25 -22.98
CA ALA A 18 8.90 8.86 -23.10
C ALA A 18 10.05 7.87 -22.83
N LEU A 19 11.27 8.18 -23.29
CA LEU A 19 12.46 7.39 -22.93
C LEU A 19 12.76 7.52 -21.43
N GLY A 20 12.65 8.72 -20.87
CA GLY A 20 12.81 8.96 -19.43
C GLY A 20 11.82 8.18 -18.57
N LEU A 21 10.57 8.05 -19.02
CA LEU A 21 9.53 7.23 -18.39
C LEU A 21 9.96 5.76 -18.27
N VAL A 22 10.50 5.18 -19.35
CA VAL A 22 10.91 3.77 -19.42
C VAL A 22 12.21 3.50 -18.67
N PHE A 23 13.19 4.40 -18.75
CA PHE A 23 14.51 4.20 -18.14
C PHE A 23 14.60 4.66 -16.68
N SER A 24 13.61 5.42 -16.19
CA SER A 24 13.61 5.90 -14.81
C SER A 24 13.43 4.75 -13.82
N ARG A 25 14.34 4.68 -12.84
CA ARG A 25 14.32 3.68 -11.75
C ARG A 25 13.32 3.99 -10.64
N ARG A 26 12.89 5.25 -10.50
CA ARG A 26 11.92 5.66 -9.47
C ARG A 26 10.58 5.95 -10.14
N ALA A 27 9.52 5.30 -9.66
CA ALA A 27 8.20 5.41 -10.29
C ALA A 27 7.65 6.85 -10.30
N VAL A 28 8.00 7.66 -9.31
CA VAL A 28 7.60 9.08 -9.27
C VAL A 28 8.15 9.86 -10.46
N TYR A 29 9.44 9.69 -10.78
CA TYR A 29 10.03 10.36 -11.95
C TYR A 29 9.45 9.81 -13.25
N SER A 30 9.17 8.51 -13.32
CA SER A 30 8.48 7.89 -14.45
C SER A 30 7.12 8.53 -14.70
N ALA A 31 6.32 8.74 -13.65
CA ALA A 31 5.02 9.37 -13.75
C ALA A 31 5.09 10.86 -14.13
N LEU A 32 6.05 11.62 -13.59
CA LEU A 32 6.27 13.02 -14.02
C LEU A 32 6.65 13.12 -15.50
N MET A 33 7.50 12.20 -15.99
CA MET A 33 7.86 12.13 -17.40
C MET A 33 6.67 11.78 -18.29
N LEU A 34 5.78 10.88 -17.85
CA LEU A 34 4.52 10.62 -18.54
C LEU A 34 3.65 11.89 -18.61
N GLY A 35 3.63 12.70 -17.56
CA GLY A 35 2.94 14.00 -17.54
C GLY A 35 3.44 14.95 -18.63
N VAL A 36 4.76 15.03 -18.81
CA VAL A 36 5.38 15.82 -19.89
C VAL A 36 4.96 15.32 -21.27
N VAL A 37 4.88 14.00 -21.47
CA VAL A 37 4.39 13.42 -22.73
C VAL A 37 2.94 13.81 -22.98
N MET A 38 2.06 13.64 -21.99
CA MET A 38 0.63 13.94 -22.13
C MET A 38 0.38 15.43 -22.45
N LEU A 39 1.13 16.33 -21.80
CA LEU A 39 1.04 17.77 -22.07
C LEU A 39 1.61 18.14 -23.44
N SER A 40 2.73 17.53 -23.83
CA SER A 40 3.31 17.75 -25.17
C SER A 40 2.34 17.32 -26.27
N LEU A 41 1.67 16.17 -26.10
CA LEU A 41 0.62 15.71 -27.02
C LEU A 41 -0.58 16.66 -27.07
N ALA A 42 -1.02 17.22 -25.93
CA ALA A 42 -2.10 18.20 -25.92
C ALA A 42 -1.78 19.43 -26.78
N VAL A 43 -0.56 19.95 -26.67
CA VAL A 43 -0.12 21.08 -27.49
C VAL A 43 0.03 20.67 -28.95
N LEU A 44 0.53 19.47 -29.26
CA LEU A 44 0.59 18.96 -30.63
C LEU A 44 -0.80 18.81 -31.26
N TYR A 45 -1.83 18.39 -30.51
CA TYR A 45 -3.21 18.37 -30.99
C TYR A 45 -3.75 19.77 -31.26
N ALA A 46 -3.44 20.74 -30.40
CA ALA A 46 -3.85 22.13 -30.62
C ALA A 46 -3.22 22.72 -31.89
N VAL A 47 -1.95 22.41 -32.14
CA VAL A 47 -1.22 22.82 -33.35
C VAL A 47 -1.77 22.15 -34.62
N GLN A 48 -2.27 20.91 -34.52
CA GLN A 48 -2.87 20.18 -35.65
C GLN A 48 -4.37 20.49 -35.87
N ASP A 49 -4.83 21.68 -35.49
CA ASP A 49 -6.23 22.12 -35.63
C ASP A 49 -7.26 21.20 -34.92
N ALA A 50 -6.87 20.54 -33.82
CA ALA A 50 -7.75 19.69 -33.01
C ALA A 50 -7.94 20.22 -31.57
N PRO A 51 -8.54 21.42 -31.39
CA PRO A 51 -8.66 22.07 -30.08
C PRO A 51 -9.51 21.29 -29.08
N PHE A 52 -10.53 20.55 -29.55
CA PHE A 52 -11.35 19.73 -28.65
C PHE A 52 -10.54 18.55 -28.07
N LEU A 53 -9.78 17.84 -28.92
CA LEU A 53 -8.90 16.76 -28.46
C LEU A 53 -7.82 17.28 -27.51
N ALA A 54 -7.23 18.45 -27.81
CA ALA A 54 -6.28 19.09 -26.92
C ALA A 54 -6.87 19.38 -25.53
N ALA A 55 -8.09 19.91 -25.46
CA ALA A 55 -8.76 20.18 -24.19
C ALA A 55 -9.06 18.89 -23.40
N VAL A 56 -9.58 17.85 -24.07
CA VAL A 56 -9.83 16.54 -23.46
C VAL A 56 -8.52 15.89 -22.97
N GLN A 57 -7.42 16.05 -23.71
CA GLN A 57 -6.08 15.57 -23.32
C GLN A 57 -5.61 16.19 -21.99
N ILE A 58 -5.88 17.48 -21.79
CA ILE A 58 -5.52 18.17 -20.55
C ILE A 58 -6.45 17.74 -19.42
N ILE A 59 -7.77 17.76 -19.63
CA ILE A 59 -8.75 17.51 -18.56
C ILE A 59 -8.72 16.03 -18.11
N VAL A 60 -8.78 15.10 -19.05
CA VAL A 60 -8.94 13.68 -18.75
C VAL A 60 -7.60 13.00 -18.51
N TYR A 61 -6.69 13.04 -19.50
CA TYR A 61 -5.44 12.29 -19.40
C TYR A 61 -4.45 12.95 -18.43
N THR A 62 -4.21 14.25 -18.57
CA THR A 62 -3.26 14.97 -17.72
C THR A 62 -3.85 15.34 -16.36
N GLY A 63 -5.15 15.63 -16.31
CA GLY A 63 -5.86 15.96 -15.06
C GLY A 63 -6.20 14.70 -14.28
N ALA A 64 -7.24 13.98 -14.70
CA ALA A 64 -7.80 12.88 -13.92
C ALA A 64 -6.90 11.63 -13.87
N VAL A 65 -6.50 11.10 -15.04
CA VAL A 65 -5.78 9.82 -15.12
C VAL A 65 -4.38 9.94 -14.52
N MET A 66 -3.65 11.00 -14.84
CA MET A 66 -2.32 11.24 -14.27
C MET A 66 -2.36 11.39 -12.75
N MET A 67 -3.29 12.18 -12.21
CA MET A 67 -3.40 12.37 -10.76
C MET A 67 -3.77 11.07 -10.05
N LEU A 68 -4.69 10.28 -10.62
CA LEU A 68 -5.02 8.95 -10.09
C LEU A 68 -3.79 8.05 -10.08
N PHE A 69 -3.03 8.01 -11.18
CA PHE A 69 -1.82 7.22 -11.28
C PHE A 69 -0.76 7.64 -10.26
N LEU A 70 -0.51 8.94 -10.11
CA LEU A 70 0.41 9.49 -9.10
C LEU A 70 -0.02 9.14 -7.68
N PHE A 71 -1.32 9.26 -7.38
CA PHE A 71 -1.86 8.92 -6.06
C PHE A 71 -1.66 7.43 -5.75
N VAL A 72 -2.00 6.54 -6.70
CA VAL A 72 -1.84 5.10 -6.54
C VAL A 72 -0.37 4.72 -6.37
N LEU A 73 0.52 5.26 -7.20
CA LEU A 73 1.96 5.01 -7.06
C LEU A 73 2.51 5.45 -5.70
N MET A 74 2.02 6.58 -5.18
CA MET A 74 2.44 7.07 -3.86
C MET A 74 1.85 6.22 -2.73
N LEU A 75 0.62 5.73 -2.86
CA LEU A 75 -0.05 4.90 -1.85
C LEU A 75 0.59 3.51 -1.72
N VAL A 76 0.97 2.89 -2.84
CA VAL A 76 1.54 1.54 -2.87
C VAL A 76 2.93 1.48 -2.23
N GLY A 77 3.65 2.60 -2.20
CA GLY A 77 5.05 2.62 -1.76
C GLY A 77 5.96 1.97 -2.80
N VAL A 78 7.07 2.64 -3.12
CA VAL A 78 8.00 2.19 -4.16
C VAL A 78 9.23 1.55 -3.53
N ASP A 79 9.12 0.30 -3.10
CA ASP A 79 10.30 -0.47 -2.68
C ASP A 79 11.09 -0.90 -3.93
N SER A 80 12.20 -0.20 -4.18
CA SER A 80 13.13 -0.56 -5.24
C SER A 80 14.12 -1.59 -4.72
N SER A 81 13.86 -2.87 -4.94
CA SER A 81 14.88 -3.91 -4.91
C SER A 81 14.43 -5.06 -5.79
N ASP A 82 14.29 -4.80 -7.08
CA ASP A 82 14.17 -5.89 -8.05
C ASP A 82 15.56 -6.18 -8.62
N SER A 83 15.99 -7.41 -8.41
CA SER A 83 17.27 -7.93 -8.88
C SER A 83 17.20 -8.10 -10.39
N LEU A 84 18.15 -7.52 -11.14
CA LEU A 84 18.30 -7.70 -12.59
C LEU A 84 18.79 -9.13 -12.97
N VAL A 85 18.44 -10.14 -12.18
CA VAL A 85 18.75 -11.52 -12.49
C VAL A 85 17.73 -12.03 -13.49
N GLU A 86 18.24 -12.39 -14.65
CA GLU A 86 17.45 -12.84 -15.78
C GLU A 86 16.89 -14.25 -15.49
N THR A 87 15.61 -14.33 -15.11
CA THR A 87 14.93 -15.61 -14.81
C THR A 87 14.89 -16.55 -16.02
N ILE A 88 14.84 -16.00 -17.25
CA ILE A 88 14.78 -16.77 -18.50
C ILE A 88 15.98 -16.43 -19.38
N ARG A 89 16.87 -17.42 -19.58
CA ARG A 89 18.10 -17.27 -20.36
C ARG A 89 17.78 -16.86 -21.80
N GLY A 90 18.31 -15.71 -22.24
CA GLY A 90 18.15 -15.21 -23.61
C GLY A 90 16.92 -14.33 -23.87
N GLN A 91 16.08 -14.07 -22.86
CA GLN A 91 14.89 -13.20 -23.00
C GLN A 91 15.24 -11.81 -23.54
N ARG A 92 16.29 -11.17 -23.01
CA ARG A 92 16.69 -9.82 -23.42
C ARG A 92 17.15 -9.73 -24.87
N PHE A 93 17.82 -10.76 -25.38
CA PHE A 93 18.19 -10.80 -26.80
C PHE A 93 16.93 -10.83 -27.68
N TRP A 94 16.00 -11.75 -27.41
CA TRP A 94 14.75 -11.84 -28.17
C TRP A 94 13.86 -10.61 -28.01
N ALA A 95 13.84 -9.99 -26.82
CA ALA A 95 13.12 -8.73 -26.59
C ALA A 95 13.69 -7.58 -27.41
N ILE A 96 15.03 -7.46 -27.52
CA ILE A 96 15.69 -6.45 -28.36
C ILE A 96 15.38 -6.71 -29.83
N VAL A 97 15.49 -7.96 -30.30
CA VAL A 97 15.18 -8.33 -31.68
C VAL A 97 13.72 -8.02 -32.03
N ALA A 98 12.78 -8.40 -31.16
CA ALA A 98 11.36 -8.10 -31.34
C ALA A 98 11.08 -6.59 -31.34
N GLY A 99 11.71 -5.84 -30.43
CA GLY A 99 11.59 -4.39 -30.37
C GLY A 99 12.12 -3.71 -31.63
N LEU A 100 13.27 -4.14 -32.14
CA LEU A 100 13.85 -3.62 -33.38
C LEU A 100 12.99 -3.98 -34.61
N ALA A 101 12.50 -5.22 -34.68
CA ALA A 101 11.60 -5.67 -35.74
C ALA A 101 10.29 -4.87 -35.75
N PHE A 102 9.71 -4.60 -34.58
CA PHE A 102 8.52 -3.77 -34.43
C PHE A 102 8.79 -2.32 -34.85
N ALA A 103 9.91 -1.74 -34.44
CA ALA A 103 10.31 -0.40 -34.86
C ALA A 103 10.50 -0.30 -36.38
N ALA A 104 11.15 -1.30 -37.00
CA ALA A 104 11.32 -1.38 -38.44
C ALA A 104 9.97 -1.50 -39.18
N LEU A 105 9.06 -2.32 -38.65
CA LEU A 105 7.69 -2.46 -39.19
C LEU A 105 6.93 -1.14 -39.15
N LEU A 106 7.00 -0.41 -38.03
CA LEU A 106 6.38 0.92 -37.92
C LEU A 106 7.02 1.93 -38.87
N ALA A 107 8.36 1.95 -38.97
CA ALA A 107 9.07 2.85 -39.87
C ALA A 107 8.71 2.58 -41.34
N PHE A 108 8.63 1.31 -41.76
CA PHE A 108 8.21 0.94 -43.11
C PHE A 108 6.73 1.28 -43.37
N GLY A 109 5.84 0.97 -42.42
CA GLY A 109 4.41 1.27 -42.54
C GLY A 109 4.14 2.77 -42.65
N ILE A 110 4.78 3.57 -41.81
CA ILE A 110 4.70 5.03 -41.83
C ILE A 110 5.34 5.59 -43.11
N GLY A 111 6.52 5.09 -43.50
CA GLY A 111 7.20 5.49 -44.73
C GLY A 111 6.36 5.27 -45.98
N ASN A 112 5.63 4.15 -46.04
CA ASN A 112 4.72 3.85 -47.14
C ASN A 112 3.46 4.74 -47.13
N ALA A 113 3.00 5.17 -45.95
CA ALA A 113 1.84 6.05 -45.82
C ALA A 113 2.12 7.49 -46.30
N PHE A 114 3.37 7.96 -46.25
CA PHE A 114 3.77 9.30 -46.72
C PHE A 114 3.70 9.49 -48.24
N VAL A 115 3.40 8.44 -49.01
CA VAL A 115 3.22 8.52 -50.48
C VAL A 115 1.92 9.24 -50.85
N ALA A 116 0.92 9.25 -49.95
CA ALA A 116 -0.34 9.95 -50.19
C ALA A 116 -0.30 11.40 -49.67
N ALA A 117 -0.91 12.33 -50.41
CA ALA A 117 -1.03 13.71 -49.97
C ALA A 117 -1.84 13.82 -48.67
N PRO A 118 -1.39 14.64 -47.69
CA PRO A 118 -2.07 14.77 -46.41
C PRO A 118 -3.48 15.33 -46.60
N LYS A 119 -4.47 14.55 -46.16
CA LYS A 119 -5.87 14.99 -46.08
C LYS A 119 -6.03 15.74 -44.76
N GLY A 120 -5.87 17.07 -44.79
CA GLY A 120 -6.05 17.92 -43.61
C GLY A 120 -7.48 17.86 -43.03
N LEU A 121 -7.70 18.51 -41.89
CA LEU A 121 -9.00 18.48 -41.19
C LEU A 121 -10.04 19.45 -41.76
N THR A 122 -9.66 20.37 -42.65
CA THR A 122 -10.52 21.47 -43.12
C THR A 122 -11.86 21.00 -43.70
N ALA A 123 -11.89 19.92 -44.48
CA ALA A 123 -13.12 19.36 -45.03
C ALA A 123 -14.00 18.67 -43.96
N ALA A 124 -13.38 18.07 -42.94
CA ALA A 124 -14.08 17.38 -41.86
C ALA A 124 -14.65 18.34 -40.80
N THR A 125 -14.06 19.54 -40.68
CA THR A 125 -14.35 20.52 -39.62
C THR A 125 -15.10 21.75 -40.13
N GLN A 126 -15.72 21.71 -41.32
CA GLN A 126 -16.40 22.89 -41.89
C GLN A 126 -17.52 23.46 -41.01
N GLY A 127 -18.14 22.64 -40.15
CA GLY A 127 -19.14 23.05 -39.15
C GLY A 127 -18.58 23.35 -37.75
N GLY A 128 -17.26 23.37 -37.60
CA GLY A 128 -16.56 23.45 -36.31
C GLY A 128 -16.17 22.08 -35.75
N ASN A 129 -15.09 22.04 -34.95
CA ASN A 129 -14.52 20.80 -34.42
C ASN A 129 -15.51 20.01 -33.54
N VAL A 130 -16.15 20.69 -32.59
CA VAL A 130 -17.08 20.06 -31.64
C VAL A 130 -18.37 19.60 -32.34
N PRO A 131 -19.07 20.44 -33.14
CA PRO A 131 -20.29 20.01 -33.80
C PRO A 131 -20.08 18.86 -34.78
N SER A 132 -19.00 18.89 -35.58
CA SER A 132 -18.69 17.82 -36.53
C SER A 132 -18.40 16.49 -35.82
N LEU A 133 -17.68 16.52 -34.70
CA LEU A 133 -17.43 15.31 -33.90
C LEU A 133 -18.72 14.80 -33.24
N ALA A 134 -19.53 15.69 -32.66
CA ALA A 134 -20.80 15.33 -32.04
C ALA A 134 -21.74 14.68 -33.05
N GLN A 135 -21.86 15.22 -34.27
CA GLN A 135 -22.65 14.62 -35.33
C GLN A 135 -22.17 13.20 -35.63
N LEU A 136 -20.87 12.96 -35.71
CA LEU A 136 -20.33 11.65 -36.02
C LEU A 136 -20.55 10.63 -34.89
N ILE A 137 -20.44 11.06 -33.63
CA ILE A 137 -20.66 10.24 -32.44
C ILE A 137 -22.15 9.87 -32.31
N PHE A 138 -23.04 10.86 -32.41
CA PHE A 138 -24.48 10.67 -32.17
C PHE A 138 -25.29 10.20 -33.39
N THR A 139 -24.67 10.01 -34.56
CA THR A 139 -25.36 9.44 -35.73
C THR A 139 -24.74 8.12 -36.17
N ARG A 140 -23.44 8.13 -36.50
CA ARG A 140 -22.76 6.96 -37.07
C ARG A 140 -22.18 6.03 -35.99
N HIS A 141 -21.73 6.57 -34.86
CA HIS A 141 -21.04 5.82 -33.81
C HIS A 141 -21.85 5.72 -32.51
N VAL A 142 -23.19 5.77 -32.59
CA VAL A 142 -24.08 5.69 -31.42
C VAL A 142 -23.81 4.43 -30.61
N PHE A 143 -23.64 3.29 -31.28
CA PHE A 143 -23.34 2.03 -30.60
C PHE A 143 -22.01 2.10 -29.82
N ALA A 144 -20.96 2.67 -30.40
CA ALA A 144 -19.69 2.84 -29.70
C ALA A 144 -19.82 3.79 -28.49
N PHE A 145 -20.64 4.85 -28.62
CA PHE A 145 -20.96 5.76 -27.52
C PHE A 145 -21.71 5.06 -26.38
N GLU A 146 -22.73 4.25 -26.70
CA GLU A 146 -23.50 3.49 -25.70
C GLU A 146 -22.62 2.48 -24.98
N VAL A 147 -21.80 1.72 -25.71
CA VAL A 147 -20.87 0.75 -25.11
C VAL A 147 -19.84 1.45 -24.22
N THR A 148 -19.32 2.61 -24.64
CA THR A 148 -18.39 3.39 -23.81
C THR A 148 -19.08 3.92 -22.55
N SER A 149 -20.35 4.34 -22.64
CA SER A 149 -21.13 4.79 -21.49
C SER A 149 -21.38 3.65 -20.49
N ALA A 150 -21.74 2.46 -20.99
CA ALA A 150 -21.87 1.26 -20.16
C ALA A 150 -20.53 0.91 -19.49
N LEU A 151 -19.42 0.96 -20.24
CA LEU A 151 -18.08 0.74 -19.71
C LEU A 151 -17.74 1.71 -18.56
N LEU A 152 -18.08 2.99 -18.68
CA LEU A 152 -17.84 3.97 -17.61
C LEU A 152 -18.66 3.68 -16.35
N ILE A 153 -19.93 3.27 -16.51
CA ILE A 153 -20.78 2.86 -15.38
C ILE A 153 -20.18 1.61 -14.70
N THR A 154 -19.80 0.61 -15.49
CA THR A 154 -19.17 -0.61 -14.98
C THR A 154 -17.83 -0.34 -14.30
N ALA A 155 -17.00 0.55 -14.86
CA ALA A 155 -15.73 0.95 -14.26
C ALA A 155 -15.95 1.66 -12.91
N ALA A 156 -16.93 2.56 -12.82
CA ALA A 156 -17.27 3.23 -11.57
C ALA A 156 -17.77 2.24 -10.50
N LEU A 157 -18.66 1.32 -10.88
CA LEU A 157 -19.15 0.26 -9.99
C LEU A 157 -18.03 -0.70 -9.57
N GLY A 158 -17.18 -1.11 -10.50
CA GLY A 158 -16.02 -1.95 -10.22
C GLY A 158 -15.03 -1.29 -9.28
N ALA A 159 -14.73 0.00 -9.48
CA ALA A 159 -13.88 0.78 -8.58
C ALA A 159 -14.50 0.93 -7.19
N MET A 160 -15.81 1.20 -7.09
CA MET A 160 -16.52 1.29 -5.82
C MET A 160 -16.46 -0.04 -5.05
N VAL A 161 -16.80 -1.16 -5.70
CA VAL A 161 -16.78 -2.49 -5.07
C VAL A 161 -15.37 -2.88 -4.64
N LEU A 162 -14.36 -2.64 -5.48
CA LEU A 162 -12.97 -3.02 -5.18
C LEU A 162 -12.35 -2.15 -4.07
N ALA A 163 -12.70 -0.86 -4.01
CA ALA A 163 -12.26 0.04 -2.96
C ALA A 163 -13.07 -0.14 -1.66
N HIS A 164 -14.23 -0.80 -1.71
CA HIS A 164 -15.06 -1.02 -0.55
C HIS A 164 -14.47 -2.13 0.33
N ARG A 165 -13.85 -1.72 1.43
CA ARG A 165 -13.35 -2.67 2.44
C ARG A 165 -14.44 -2.97 3.46
N GLU A 166 -15.20 -4.02 3.22
CA GLU A 166 -16.08 -4.58 4.25
C GLU A 166 -15.23 -5.20 5.36
N ARG A 167 -15.56 -4.84 6.60
CA ARG A 167 -15.03 -5.54 7.77
C ARG A 167 -16.04 -6.63 8.10
N THR A 168 -15.68 -7.87 7.80
CA THR A 168 -16.53 -9.06 8.10
C THR A 168 -16.71 -9.29 9.59
N ALA A 169 -15.79 -8.78 10.42
CA ALA A 169 -15.90 -8.80 11.87
C ALA A 169 -15.88 -7.38 12.46
N PRO A 170 -16.66 -7.11 13.54
CA PRO A 170 -16.50 -5.89 14.30
C PRO A 170 -15.08 -5.79 14.85
N LYS A 171 -14.55 -4.57 14.99
CA LYS A 171 -13.24 -4.37 15.62
C LYS A 171 -13.33 -4.89 17.06
N ALA A 172 -12.48 -5.85 17.41
CA ALA A 172 -12.42 -6.42 18.75
C ALA A 172 -12.34 -5.29 19.79
N THR A 173 -13.24 -5.33 20.77
CA THR A 173 -13.24 -4.34 21.84
C THR A 173 -12.12 -4.64 22.83
N GLN A 174 -11.76 -3.66 23.67
CA GLN A 174 -10.79 -3.88 24.74
C GLN A 174 -11.22 -5.02 25.68
N ARG A 175 -12.53 -5.22 25.87
CA ARG A 175 -13.08 -6.32 26.67
C ARG A 175 -12.87 -7.67 25.99
N ASP A 176 -13.06 -7.75 24.68
CA ASP A 176 -12.83 -8.99 23.91
C ASP A 176 -11.36 -9.38 23.92
N LEU A 177 -10.47 -8.39 23.69
CA LEU A 177 -9.02 -8.59 23.78
C LEU A 177 -8.57 -9.03 25.18
N SER A 178 -9.14 -8.43 26.23
CA SER A 178 -8.88 -8.84 27.61
C SER A 178 -9.32 -10.29 27.86
N ARG A 179 -10.54 -10.67 27.45
CA ARG A 179 -11.05 -12.03 27.58
C ARG A 179 -10.17 -13.03 26.82
N GLN A 180 -9.78 -12.71 25.59
CA GLN A 180 -8.88 -13.53 24.79
C GLN A 180 -7.53 -13.77 25.49
N ARG A 181 -6.94 -12.75 26.13
CA ARG A 181 -5.69 -12.90 26.90
C ARG A 181 -5.85 -13.87 28.08
N PHE A 182 -6.94 -13.79 28.83
CA PHE A 182 -7.18 -14.69 29.96
C PHE A 182 -7.49 -16.12 29.51
N VAL A 183 -8.21 -16.30 28.40
CA VAL A 183 -8.43 -17.63 27.80
C VAL A 183 -7.11 -18.22 27.30
N ALA A 184 -6.29 -17.42 26.61
CA ALA A 184 -4.96 -17.84 26.15
C ALA A 184 -4.04 -18.23 27.32
N PHE A 185 -4.06 -17.47 28.42
CA PHE A 185 -3.36 -17.84 29.66
C PHE A 185 -3.82 -19.19 30.20
N GLY A 186 -5.13 -19.45 30.23
CA GLY A 186 -5.67 -20.74 30.69
C GLY A 186 -5.22 -21.94 29.85
N ARG A 187 -4.99 -21.77 28.54
CA ARG A 187 -4.56 -22.85 27.63
C ARG A 187 -3.04 -23.01 27.56
N THR A 188 -2.30 -21.90 27.49
CA THR A 188 -0.86 -21.87 27.18
C THR A 188 0.01 -21.51 28.37
N GLY A 189 -0.55 -21.01 29.46
CA GLY A 189 0.18 -20.43 30.58
C GLY A 189 0.88 -19.09 30.26
N LYS A 190 0.69 -18.53 29.05
CA LYS A 190 1.31 -17.25 28.65
C LYS A 190 0.71 -16.08 29.43
N ASN A 191 1.59 -15.23 29.99
CA ASN A 191 1.21 -14.08 30.81
C ASN A 191 0.13 -13.19 30.13
N PRO A 192 -1.05 -12.98 30.75
CA PRO A 192 -2.13 -12.18 30.16
C PRO A 192 -1.91 -10.66 30.28
N ALA A 193 -0.98 -10.23 31.11
CA ALA A 193 -0.63 -8.82 31.28
C ALA A 193 0.38 -8.37 30.20
N PRO A 194 0.43 -7.06 29.88
CA PRO A 194 1.53 -6.51 29.10
C PRO A 194 2.88 -6.87 29.72
N LEU A 195 3.87 -7.17 28.88
CA LEU A 195 5.22 -7.46 29.35
C LEU A 195 5.75 -6.29 30.19
N PRO A 196 6.43 -6.57 31.31
CA PRO A 196 7.05 -5.53 32.10
C PRO A 196 8.09 -4.77 31.26
N GLY A 197 8.20 -3.46 31.47
CA GLY A 197 9.29 -2.69 30.88
C GLY A 197 10.65 -3.16 31.42
N PRO A 198 11.76 -2.81 30.74
CA PRO A 198 13.11 -3.16 31.19
C PRO A 198 13.42 -2.57 32.57
N GLY A 199 14.41 -3.16 33.23
CA GLY A 199 14.86 -2.79 34.56
C GLY A 199 15.47 -1.41 34.61
N THR A 200 15.23 -0.71 35.72
CA THR A 200 15.90 0.55 36.04
C THR A 200 16.91 0.31 37.15
N TYR A 201 18.20 0.36 36.82
CA TYR A 201 19.28 0.16 37.79
C TYR A 201 19.96 1.47 38.12
N ALA A 202 20.44 1.60 39.36
CA ALA A 202 21.01 2.84 39.90
C ALA A 202 22.17 3.45 39.08
N ARG A 203 22.86 2.63 38.27
CA ARG A 203 24.00 3.07 37.46
C ARG A 203 23.72 3.06 35.95
N HIS A 204 22.70 2.33 35.50
CA HIS A 204 22.41 2.14 34.07
C HIS A 204 20.92 1.83 33.89
N ASN A 205 20.24 2.57 33.01
CA ASN A 205 18.91 2.20 32.51
C ASN A 205 19.11 1.77 31.06
N ALA A 206 19.01 0.48 30.81
CA ALA A 206 19.36 -0.11 29.52
C ALA A 206 18.28 -1.12 29.12
N ILE A 207 17.99 -1.25 27.82
CA ILE A 207 16.87 -2.07 27.30
C ILE A 207 17.14 -3.59 27.44
N ASP A 208 18.40 -3.92 27.67
CA ASP A 208 19.04 -5.20 27.91
C ASP A 208 19.01 -5.66 29.37
N MET A 209 18.68 -4.75 30.29
CA MET A 209 18.68 -5.03 31.72
C MET A 209 17.30 -5.49 32.21
N PRO A 210 17.17 -6.62 32.91
CA PRO A 210 15.88 -7.12 33.36
C PRO A 210 15.31 -6.35 34.54
N ALA A 211 13.99 -6.20 34.57
CA ALA A 211 13.26 -5.72 35.73
C ALA A 211 13.42 -6.67 36.92
N LEU A 212 13.47 -6.10 38.12
CA LEU A 212 13.50 -6.86 39.35
C LEU A 212 12.08 -7.16 39.83
N LEU A 213 11.86 -8.40 40.24
CA LEU A 213 10.66 -8.88 40.92
C LEU A 213 10.66 -8.38 42.39
N PRO A 214 9.52 -8.43 43.09
CA PRO A 214 9.42 -7.99 44.49
C PRO A 214 10.31 -8.75 45.48
N ASP A 215 10.76 -9.95 45.10
CA ASP A 215 11.71 -10.79 45.84
C ASP A 215 13.18 -10.46 45.54
N GLY A 216 13.45 -9.52 44.63
CA GLY A 216 14.79 -9.17 44.18
C GLY A 216 15.32 -10.06 43.06
N GLY A 217 14.55 -11.05 42.58
CA GLY A 217 14.88 -11.86 41.41
C GLY A 217 14.75 -11.07 40.10
N VAL A 218 15.35 -11.56 39.02
CA VAL A 218 15.22 -10.93 37.70
C VAL A 218 14.01 -11.47 36.94
N SER A 219 13.31 -10.59 36.22
CA SER A 219 12.20 -10.95 35.35
C SER A 219 12.69 -11.15 33.91
N PRO A 220 12.80 -12.39 33.40
CA PRO A 220 13.26 -12.62 32.03
C PRO A 220 12.27 -12.11 30.97
N LEU A 221 11.01 -11.83 31.36
CA LEU A 221 9.97 -11.30 30.48
C LEU A 221 10.16 -9.82 30.12
N SER A 222 11.05 -9.12 30.82
CA SER A 222 11.25 -7.66 30.67
C SER A 222 12.33 -7.27 29.66
N VAL A 223 13.11 -8.23 29.17
CA VAL A 223 14.26 -7.98 28.30
C VAL A 223 14.02 -8.45 26.88
N ASN A 224 14.59 -7.72 25.93
CA ASN A 224 14.66 -8.18 24.55
C ASN A 224 15.70 -9.29 24.41
N ARG A 225 15.27 -10.49 24.02
CA ARG A 225 16.13 -11.68 23.97
C ARG A 225 17.29 -11.59 23.00
N TYR A 226 17.14 -10.86 21.89
CA TYR A 226 18.21 -10.74 20.90
C TYR A 226 19.35 -9.90 21.45
N ILE A 227 19.02 -8.77 22.08
CA ILE A 227 19.99 -7.89 22.70
C ILE A 227 20.67 -8.62 23.86
N ALA A 228 19.88 -9.26 24.71
CA ALA A 228 20.40 -9.99 25.86
C ALA A 228 21.32 -11.16 25.46
N ARG A 229 21.06 -11.87 24.36
CA ARG A 229 21.98 -12.90 23.86
C ARG A 229 23.27 -12.30 23.32
N HIS A 230 23.17 -11.25 22.51
CA HIS A 230 24.34 -10.63 21.91
C HIS A 230 25.29 -10.10 23.00
N GLU A 231 24.77 -9.44 24.02
CA GLU A 231 25.55 -8.94 25.14
C GLU A 231 26.09 -10.04 26.06
N ALA A 232 25.39 -11.17 26.16
CA ALA A 232 25.91 -12.33 26.87
C ALA A 232 27.10 -12.95 26.13
N GLU A 233 27.07 -12.98 24.79
CA GLU A 233 28.19 -13.41 23.94
C GLU A 233 29.38 -12.44 24.01
N GLU A 234 29.12 -11.13 24.06
CA GLU A 234 30.14 -10.09 24.23
C GLU A 234 30.68 -9.99 25.67
N GLY A 235 30.04 -10.65 26.64
CA GLY A 235 30.43 -10.63 28.04
C GLY A 235 30.14 -9.30 28.77
N THR A 236 29.27 -8.47 28.20
CA THR A 236 28.84 -7.18 28.78
C THR A 236 27.72 -7.35 29.80
N LEU A 237 26.94 -8.43 29.69
CA LEU A 237 25.91 -8.80 30.67
C LEU A 237 26.53 -9.39 31.95
N PRO A 238 26.05 -8.96 33.15
CA PRO A 238 26.47 -9.57 34.40
C PRO A 238 26.25 -11.10 34.38
N PRO A 239 27.23 -11.88 34.84
CA PRO A 239 27.21 -13.34 34.70
C PRO A 239 26.07 -14.01 35.49
N GLU A 240 25.58 -13.36 36.55
CA GLU A 240 24.42 -13.82 37.31
C GLU A 240 23.13 -13.71 36.49
N ILE A 241 22.95 -12.60 35.76
CA ILE A 241 21.78 -12.35 34.92
C ILE A 241 21.80 -13.25 33.69
N ALA A 242 22.97 -13.37 33.04
CA ALA A 242 23.14 -14.23 31.87
C ALA A 242 22.75 -15.69 32.16
N ARG A 243 23.10 -16.22 33.34
CA ARG A 243 22.74 -17.58 33.77
C ARG A 243 21.23 -17.76 33.94
N VAL A 244 20.54 -16.78 34.52
CA VAL A 244 19.08 -16.85 34.71
C VAL A 244 18.36 -16.85 33.36
N LEU A 245 18.81 -16.00 32.42
CA LEU A 245 18.27 -15.96 31.06
C LEU A 245 18.55 -17.25 30.28
N GLU A 246 19.75 -17.82 30.45
CA GLU A 246 20.12 -19.10 29.85
C GLU A 246 19.27 -20.26 30.40
N GLN A 247 19.02 -20.29 31.71
CA GLN A 247 18.14 -21.28 32.34
C GLN A 247 16.69 -21.17 31.83
N ASP A 248 16.14 -19.97 31.75
CA ASP A 248 14.78 -19.73 31.22
C ASP A 248 14.67 -20.13 29.73
N ASP A 249 15.72 -19.88 28.93
CA ASP A 249 15.78 -20.35 27.54
C ASP A 249 15.85 -21.87 27.43
N LEU A 250 16.57 -22.55 28.34
CA LEU A 250 16.63 -24.02 28.40
C LEU A 250 15.29 -24.63 28.83
N GLU A 251 14.62 -24.06 29.83
CA GLU A 251 13.29 -24.49 30.27
C GLU A 251 12.25 -24.33 29.15
N ARG A 252 12.29 -23.23 28.41
CA ARG A 252 11.40 -23.02 27.26
C ARG A 252 11.65 -24.03 26.14
N ARG A 253 12.93 -24.30 25.83
CA ARG A 253 13.31 -25.33 24.84
C ARG A 253 12.79 -26.71 25.26
N SER A 254 12.87 -27.04 26.56
CA SER A 254 12.29 -28.27 27.12
C SER A 254 10.77 -28.30 26.96
N ASN A 255 10.10 -27.17 27.12
CA ASN A 255 8.65 -27.02 26.96
C ASN A 255 8.21 -26.87 25.48
N GLY A 256 9.04 -27.27 24.52
CA GLY A 256 8.74 -27.24 23.09
C GLY A 256 8.67 -25.83 22.47
N HIS A 257 9.02 -24.78 23.21
CA HIS A 257 9.09 -23.42 22.70
C HIS A 257 10.49 -23.20 22.10
N SER A 258 10.60 -23.22 20.77
CA SER A 258 11.79 -22.75 20.08
C SER A 258 11.95 -21.24 20.30
N THR A 259 13.20 -20.78 20.44
CA THR A 259 13.46 -19.34 20.34
C THR A 259 13.14 -18.93 18.91
N PRO A 260 12.19 -18.00 18.68
CA PRO A 260 11.89 -17.56 17.33
C PRO A 260 13.17 -17.00 16.71
N THR A 261 13.36 -17.27 15.42
CA THR A 261 14.36 -16.54 14.64
C THR A 261 13.90 -15.11 14.41
N LEU A 262 14.81 -14.16 14.14
CA LEU A 262 14.46 -12.77 13.78
C LEU A 262 13.40 -12.69 12.67
N ALA A 263 13.35 -13.70 11.79
CA ALA A 263 12.39 -13.83 10.70
C ALA A 263 11.02 -14.39 11.12
N GLU A 264 10.91 -15.05 12.26
CA GLU A 264 9.64 -15.54 12.84
C GLU A 264 9.01 -14.47 13.74
N ASP A 265 9.80 -13.82 14.61
CA ASP A 265 9.31 -12.71 15.46
C ASP A 265 8.87 -11.48 14.64
N ALA A 266 9.52 -11.21 13.50
CA ALA A 266 9.10 -10.11 12.62
C ALA A 266 7.75 -10.38 11.92
N ARG A 267 7.30 -11.65 11.84
CA ARG A 267 6.00 -12.03 11.28
C ARG A 267 4.90 -11.99 12.33
N SER A 268 5.22 -12.33 13.57
CA SER A 268 4.34 -12.15 14.72
C SER A 268 4.48 -10.73 15.26
N GLY A 269 3.68 -9.79 14.76
CA GLY A 269 3.52 -8.48 15.41
C GLY A 269 3.19 -8.64 16.91
N PRO A 270 3.40 -7.60 17.74
CA PRO A 270 3.28 -7.70 19.19
C PRO A 270 1.88 -8.21 19.57
N ASP A 271 1.83 -9.48 19.98
CA ASP A 271 0.70 -10.18 20.57
C ASP A 271 -0.60 -10.16 19.75
N THR A 272 -0.57 -10.57 18.48
CA THR A 272 -1.82 -10.84 17.74
C THR A 272 -1.68 -12.03 16.79
N GLU A 273 -1.39 -13.22 17.30
CA GLU A 273 -1.89 -14.41 16.61
C GLU A 273 -3.39 -14.52 16.96
N PRO A 274 -4.30 -14.29 16.00
CA PRO A 274 -5.70 -14.62 16.24
C PRO A 274 -5.80 -16.12 16.50
N LEU A 275 -6.59 -16.50 17.50
CA LEU A 275 -6.99 -17.88 17.70
C LEU A 275 -7.62 -18.37 16.39
N ILE A 276 -7.10 -19.46 15.83
CA ILE A 276 -7.84 -20.26 14.85
C ILE A 276 -9.09 -20.72 15.61
N GLU A 277 -10.26 -20.32 15.13
CA GLU A 277 -11.53 -20.87 15.62
C GLU A 277 -11.50 -22.36 15.30
N ASP A 278 -11.32 -23.20 16.31
CA ASP A 278 -11.57 -24.63 16.17
C ASP A 278 -13.05 -24.77 15.75
N GLU A 279 -13.32 -25.40 14.61
CA GLU A 279 -14.66 -25.56 14.01
C GLU A 279 -15.65 -26.34 14.91
N ASP A 280 -15.24 -26.77 16.10
CA ASP A 280 -16.01 -27.61 17.02
C ASP A 280 -16.82 -26.84 18.08
N ASP A 281 -16.73 -25.50 18.15
CA ASP A 281 -17.47 -24.67 19.13
C ASP A 281 -18.83 -24.13 18.61
N GLU A 282 -19.40 -24.77 17.57
CA GLU A 282 -20.71 -24.44 17.00
C GLU A 282 -21.89 -24.99 17.82
N ALA A 283 -21.86 -24.83 19.16
CA ALA A 283 -22.95 -25.27 20.04
C ALA A 283 -23.04 -24.50 21.37
N ALA A 284 -23.08 -23.17 21.33
CA ALA A 284 -23.56 -22.40 22.48
C ALA A 284 -24.48 -21.26 22.00
N PRO A 285 -25.76 -21.22 22.43
CA PRO A 285 -26.64 -20.12 22.07
C PRO A 285 -26.08 -18.81 22.61
N HIS A 286 -25.97 -17.80 21.75
CA HIS A 286 -25.73 -16.43 22.17
C HIS A 286 -26.92 -15.96 23.02
N ASP A 287 -26.77 -16.05 24.34
CA ASP A 287 -27.72 -15.47 25.27
C ASP A 287 -27.81 -13.95 25.05
N GLN A 288 -29.05 -13.50 24.87
CA GLN A 288 -29.43 -12.09 24.91
C GLN A 288 -29.00 -11.49 26.27
N PRO A 289 -28.69 -10.19 26.32
CA PRO A 289 -28.23 -9.59 27.57
C PRO A 289 -29.39 -9.55 28.57
N ASP A 290 -29.31 -10.40 29.60
CA ASP A 290 -30.19 -10.34 30.77
C ASP A 290 -30.05 -8.99 31.49
N GLU A 291 -31.11 -8.19 31.39
CA GLU A 291 -31.48 -7.18 32.37
C GLU A 291 -31.68 -7.86 33.74
N ALA A 292 -30.65 -7.96 34.57
CA ALA A 292 -30.76 -7.90 36.04
C ALA A 292 -29.44 -8.26 36.74
N VAL A 293 -28.50 -7.30 36.83
CA VAL A 293 -27.62 -7.20 38.01
C VAL A 293 -27.49 -5.74 38.40
N THR A 294 -28.56 -5.23 39.02
CA THR A 294 -28.52 -4.01 39.84
C THR A 294 -28.07 -4.42 41.23
N ALA A 295 -26.82 -4.13 41.60
CA ALA A 295 -26.41 -3.67 42.93
C ALA A 295 -24.87 -3.58 42.99
N GLY A 296 -24.35 -2.36 43.16
CA GLY A 296 -22.91 -2.16 43.39
C GLY A 296 -22.29 -0.93 42.74
N ARG A 297 -23.07 0.08 42.30
CA ARG A 297 -22.51 1.41 42.00
C ARG A 297 -22.43 2.22 43.28
N ILE A 298 -21.20 2.50 43.72
CA ILE A 298 -20.92 3.64 44.60
C ILE A 298 -21.20 4.90 43.77
N ALA A 299 -22.30 5.57 44.05
CA ALA A 299 -22.63 6.86 43.45
C ALA A 299 -21.68 7.95 44.01
N PRO A 300 -21.13 8.85 43.18
CA PRO A 300 -20.44 10.03 43.69
C PRO A 300 -21.45 10.97 44.34
N ARG A 301 -21.16 11.43 45.57
CA ARG A 301 -21.99 12.43 46.26
C ARG A 301 -22.04 13.74 45.45
N PRO A 302 -23.21 14.36 45.25
CA PRO A 302 -23.29 15.69 44.68
C PRO A 302 -22.69 16.70 45.66
N ARG A 303 -21.83 17.60 45.15
CA ARG A 303 -21.37 18.80 45.86
C ARG A 303 -22.59 19.66 46.17
N SER A 304 -22.80 19.97 47.45
CA SER A 304 -23.68 21.05 47.87
C SER A 304 -23.10 22.37 47.37
N GLU A 305 -23.80 23.02 46.43
CA GLU A 305 -23.71 24.46 46.23
C GLU A 305 -24.30 25.11 47.50
N GLU A 306 -23.44 25.69 48.33
CA GLU A 306 -23.85 26.68 49.32
C GLU A 306 -23.85 28.04 48.65
N ASP A 307 -25.04 28.63 48.61
CA ASP A 307 -25.30 30.04 48.37
C ASP A 307 -24.67 30.91 49.48
N GLY A 308 -24.16 32.09 49.12
CA GLY A 308 -24.19 33.25 50.01
C GLY A 308 -22.92 34.10 50.13
N LYS A 309 -22.70 35.03 49.19
CA LYS A 309 -22.69 36.50 49.40
C LYS A 309 -21.99 37.24 48.26
#